data_AF-A0A2S2G7W7-F1
#
_entry.id   AF-A0A2S2G7W7-F1
#
_cell.length_a   1.000
_cell.length_b   1.000
_cell.length_c   1.000
_cell.angle_alpha   90.00
_cell.angle_beta   90.00
_cell.angle_gamma   90.00
#
_symmetry.space_group_name_H-M   'P 1'
#
loop_
_entity.id
_entity.type
_entity.pdbx_description
1 polymer ?
#
loop_
_entity_poly.entity_id
_entity_poly.type
_entity_poly.pdbx_seq_one_letter_code
_entity_poly.pdbx_strand_id
1 'polypeptide(L)'
;MTTPAELLRSLARTRASLDGEEVTYWWSGDVYSWAPDQPYQRLFGFEGLNVARLAQDPEAGPDSYQLLTREAAFYLDPVTREILETWQDLPVVHVWNDPANQKWRPFPVPTTELGGQVCFSLEIPLAYPSPLPVAQYPVHSSGDTYKALELFQFFADRTDLAGPAPGVPATMSWTRMSPWLPWMARGQAPGGLTFHCRGRKLGSYAEVPERTRAYIADRHPEFAHAPEAWSEPNETSWTYFRRLHPPR
;
A
#
# COMPACT_ATOMS: atom_id res chain seq x y z
N MET A 1 1.66 16.43 -27.54
CA MET A 1 1.41 15.07 -27.03
C MET A 1 2.25 14.93 -25.79
N THR A 2 1.68 14.54 -24.65
CA THR A 2 2.42 14.34 -23.41
C THR A 2 3.30 13.10 -23.52
N THR A 3 4.59 13.23 -23.20
CA THR A 3 5.56 12.15 -23.25
C THR A 3 5.45 11.24 -22.01
N PRO A 4 5.93 9.97 -22.09
CA PRO A 4 6.01 9.09 -20.92
C PRO A 4 6.81 9.70 -19.75
N ALA A 5 7.85 10.48 -20.03
CA ALA A 5 8.64 11.17 -19.01
C ALA A 5 7.82 12.26 -18.30
N GLU A 6 7.07 13.08 -19.04
CA GLU A 6 6.19 14.11 -18.48
C GLU A 6 5.04 13.49 -17.65
N LEU A 7 4.49 12.37 -18.10
CA LEU A 7 3.47 11.62 -17.36
C LEU A 7 4.02 11.03 -16.06
N LEU A 8 5.20 10.41 -16.12
CA LEU A 8 5.86 9.88 -14.93
C LEU A 8 6.20 11.00 -13.95
N ARG A 9 6.72 12.13 -14.42
CA ARG A 9 6.97 13.31 -13.58
C ARG A 9 5.69 13.78 -12.89
N SER A 10 4.56 13.79 -13.58
CA SER A 10 3.26 14.18 -13.02
C SER A 10 2.77 13.18 -11.96
N LEU A 11 2.91 11.87 -12.22
CA LEU A 11 2.64 10.82 -11.24
C LEU A 11 3.56 10.95 -10.02
N ALA A 12 4.86 11.23 -10.22
CA ALA A 12 5.84 11.39 -9.16
C ALA A 12 5.49 12.56 -8.22
N ARG A 13 5.07 13.71 -8.77
CA ARG A 13 4.57 14.86 -7.99
C ARG A 13 3.29 14.55 -7.22
N THR A 14 2.45 13.68 -7.79
CA THR A 14 1.20 13.23 -7.17
C THR A 14 1.49 12.27 -6.01
N ARG A 15 2.40 11.30 -6.21
CA ARG A 15 2.75 10.25 -5.23
C ARG A 15 3.73 10.71 -4.15
N ALA A 16 4.64 11.63 -4.48
CA ALA A 16 5.77 12.04 -3.66
C ALA A 16 6.12 13.53 -3.93
N SER A 17 7.35 13.94 -3.63
CA SER A 17 7.89 15.25 -3.98
C SER A 17 9.18 15.11 -4.78
N LEU A 18 9.35 15.92 -5.83
CA LEU A 18 10.52 15.87 -6.73
C LEU A 18 11.81 16.40 -6.10
N ASP A 19 11.71 17.18 -5.03
CA ASP A 19 12.87 17.68 -4.25
C ASP A 19 13.34 16.69 -3.18
N GLY A 20 12.68 15.53 -3.09
CA GLY A 20 13.02 14.49 -2.12
C GLY A 20 12.54 14.79 -0.71
N GLU A 21 11.62 15.74 -0.50
CA GLU A 21 10.94 15.88 0.79
C GLU A 21 10.12 14.63 1.14
N GLU A 22 9.96 14.38 2.44
CA GLU A 22 9.12 13.29 2.92
C GLU A 22 7.64 13.60 2.67
N VAL A 23 6.93 12.62 2.14
CA VAL A 23 5.51 12.69 1.89
C VAL A 23 4.81 11.58 2.63
N THR A 24 3.74 11.90 3.36
CA THR A 24 2.85 10.90 3.95
C THR A 24 1.57 10.80 3.13
N TYR A 25 1.25 9.59 2.65
CA TYR A 25 -0.09 9.24 2.22
C TYR A 25 -0.81 8.52 3.35
N TRP A 26 -2.05 8.93 3.64
CA TRP A 26 -2.91 8.25 4.60
C TRP A 26 -4.17 7.74 3.91
N TRP A 27 -4.68 6.60 4.36
CA TRP A 27 -5.95 6.03 3.90
C TRP A 27 -6.76 5.40 5.00
N SER A 28 -8.06 5.35 4.76
CA SER A 28 -9.03 4.59 5.56
C SER A 28 -10.03 3.88 4.66
N GLY A 29 -10.54 2.76 5.13
CA GLY A 29 -11.44 1.90 4.39
C GLY A 29 -12.01 0.77 5.23
N ASP A 30 -12.45 -0.26 4.53
CA ASP A 30 -13.04 -1.45 5.10
C ASP A 30 -12.56 -2.68 4.34
N VAL A 31 -12.52 -3.81 5.05
CA VAL A 31 -12.15 -5.12 4.49
C VAL A 31 -13.37 -6.03 4.53
N TYR A 32 -13.71 -6.59 3.38
CA TYR A 32 -14.81 -7.52 3.21
C TYR A 32 -14.28 -8.91 2.88
N SER A 33 -14.88 -9.95 3.45
CA SER A 33 -14.68 -11.31 2.95
C SER A 33 -15.61 -11.61 1.79
N TRP A 34 -15.19 -12.56 0.96
CA TRP A 34 -16.03 -13.22 -0.02
C TRP A 34 -15.70 -14.71 -0.05
N ALA A 35 -16.69 -15.56 -0.31
CA ALA A 35 -16.53 -16.98 -0.59
C ALA A 35 -17.70 -17.46 -1.47
N PRO A 36 -17.54 -18.54 -2.27
CA PRO A 36 -18.53 -18.96 -3.28
C PRO A 36 -19.98 -19.05 -2.78
N ASP A 37 -20.17 -19.57 -1.57
CA ASP A 37 -21.49 -19.84 -1.00
C ASP A 37 -21.78 -19.01 0.27
N GLN A 38 -21.09 -17.88 0.44
CA GLN A 38 -21.27 -17.00 1.60
C GLN A 38 -21.53 -15.56 1.16
N PRO A 39 -22.42 -14.82 1.86
CA PRO A 39 -22.59 -13.40 1.60
C PRO A 39 -21.30 -12.65 1.93
N TYR A 40 -21.08 -11.52 1.26
CA TYR A 40 -20.01 -10.60 1.66
C TYR A 40 -20.20 -10.16 3.11
N GLN A 41 -19.14 -10.23 3.91
CA GLN A 41 -19.16 -9.75 5.29
C GLN A 41 -18.09 -8.71 5.49
N ARG A 42 -18.44 -7.57 6.08
CA ARG A 42 -17.45 -6.61 6.56
C ARG A 42 -16.76 -7.20 7.78
N LEU A 43 -15.49 -7.55 7.65
CA LEU A 43 -14.70 -8.12 8.74
C LEU A 43 -14.01 -7.04 9.57
N PHE A 44 -13.47 -6.02 8.91
CA PHE A 44 -12.62 -5.03 9.56
C PHE A 44 -12.87 -3.63 9.01
N GLY A 45 -12.67 -2.62 9.87
CA GLY A 45 -12.18 -1.34 9.39
C GLY A 45 -10.71 -1.47 8.99
N PHE A 46 -10.20 -0.59 8.14
CA PHE A 46 -8.80 -0.58 7.75
C PHE A 46 -8.27 0.84 7.71
N GLU A 47 -7.07 1.06 8.20
CA GLU A 47 -6.42 2.37 8.16
C GLU A 47 -4.92 2.18 8.06
N GLY A 48 -4.26 3.03 7.28
CA GLY A 48 -2.82 2.94 7.12
C GLY A 48 -2.21 4.20 6.56
N LEU A 49 -0.88 4.17 6.48
CA LEU A 49 -0.10 5.20 5.84
C LEU A 49 1.13 4.63 5.14
N ASN A 50 1.60 5.40 4.18
CA ASN A 50 2.86 5.20 3.48
C ASN A 50 3.65 6.49 3.62
N VAL A 51 4.86 6.41 4.19
CA VAL A 51 5.80 7.53 4.22
C VAL A 51 6.84 7.29 3.16
N ALA A 52 6.98 8.25 2.25
CA ALA A 52 7.75 8.11 1.03
C ALA A 52 8.76 9.24 0.84
N ARG A 53 9.90 8.90 0.24
CA ARG A 53 10.89 9.83 -0.28
C ARG A 53 11.19 9.46 -1.72
N LEU A 54 11.26 10.45 -2.60
CA LEU A 54 11.65 10.24 -3.99
C LEU A 54 13.12 10.65 -4.17
N ALA A 55 13.91 9.76 -4.75
CA ALA A 55 15.27 10.04 -5.18
C ALA A 55 15.38 9.87 -6.70
N GLN A 56 16.22 10.67 -7.35
CA GLN A 56 16.55 10.46 -8.76
C GLN A 56 17.45 9.22 -8.89
N ASP A 57 17.24 8.42 -9.94
CA ASP A 57 18.05 7.24 -10.24
C ASP A 57 18.89 7.49 -11.51
N PRO A 58 20.06 8.15 -11.38
CA PRO A 58 20.87 8.55 -12.53
C PRO A 58 21.42 7.34 -13.30
N GLU A 59 21.62 6.19 -12.66
CA GLU A 59 22.06 4.95 -13.32
C GLU A 59 20.97 4.38 -14.24
N ALA A 60 19.70 4.55 -13.87
CA ALA A 60 18.56 4.16 -14.70
C ALA A 60 18.20 5.18 -15.79
N GLY A 61 18.69 6.41 -15.69
CA GLY A 61 18.51 7.50 -16.66
C GLY A 61 17.97 8.79 -16.04
N PRO A 62 18.02 9.93 -16.75
CA PRO A 62 17.71 11.25 -16.18
C PRO A 62 16.25 11.39 -15.70
N ASP A 63 15.31 10.65 -16.29
CA ASP A 63 13.87 10.67 -15.96
C ASP A 63 13.44 9.45 -15.12
N SER A 64 14.39 8.82 -14.43
CA SER A 64 14.14 7.66 -13.57
C SER A 64 14.20 8.03 -12.09
N TYR A 65 13.39 7.34 -11.29
CA TYR A 65 13.26 7.60 -9.86
C TYR A 65 13.31 6.32 -9.04
N GLN A 66 13.80 6.44 -7.82
CA GLN A 66 13.60 5.50 -6.73
C GLN A 66 12.60 6.09 -5.75
N LEU A 67 11.46 5.43 -5.57
CA LEU A 67 10.52 5.73 -4.49
C LEU A 67 10.87 4.86 -3.29
N LEU A 68 11.45 5.47 -2.26
CA LEU A 68 11.78 4.83 -0.99
C LEU A 68 10.58 4.93 -0.07
N THR A 69 10.05 3.82 0.44
CA THR A 69 8.86 3.89 1.30
C THR A 69 8.83 2.88 2.44
N ARG A 70 8.14 3.27 3.51
CA ARG A 70 7.60 2.38 4.54
C ARG A 70 6.09 2.42 4.50
N GLU A 71 5.45 1.27 4.72
CA GLU A 71 4.00 1.17 4.79
C GLU A 71 3.56 0.46 6.08
N ALA A 72 2.70 1.14 6.83
CA ALA A 72 2.03 0.60 8.01
C ALA A 72 0.51 0.62 7.81
N ALA A 73 -0.17 -0.48 8.13
CA ALA A 73 -1.63 -0.51 8.09
C ALA A 73 -2.23 -1.49 9.09
N PHE A 74 -3.39 -1.12 9.64
CA PHE A 74 -3.99 -1.71 10.82
C PHE A 74 -5.39 -2.22 10.50
N TYR A 75 -5.66 -3.44 10.98
CA TYR A 75 -6.99 -4.02 10.96
C TYR A 75 -7.72 -3.52 12.20
N LEU A 76 -8.90 -2.96 11.99
CA LEU A 76 -9.68 -2.27 13.00
C LEU A 76 -10.98 -3.01 13.26
N ASP A 77 -11.52 -2.86 14.45
CA ASP A 77 -12.88 -3.27 14.76
C ASP A 77 -13.86 -2.58 13.79
N PRO A 78 -14.76 -3.32 13.13
CA PRO A 78 -15.60 -2.79 12.07
C PRO A 78 -16.65 -1.78 12.57
N VAL A 79 -16.84 -1.64 13.89
CA VAL A 79 -17.81 -0.73 14.50
C VAL A 79 -17.10 0.43 15.21
N THR A 80 -16.26 0.13 16.20
CA THR A 80 -15.57 1.10 17.06
C THR A 80 -14.36 1.73 16.39
N ARG A 81 -13.83 1.10 15.32
CA ARG A 81 -12.59 1.47 14.64
C ARG A 81 -11.32 1.31 15.47
N GLU A 82 -11.38 0.71 16.67
CA GLU A 82 -10.17 0.46 17.46
C GLU A 82 -9.26 -0.57 16.79
N ILE A 83 -7.94 -0.41 16.98
CA ILE A 83 -6.95 -1.33 16.41
C ILE A 83 -7.10 -2.69 17.09
N LEU A 84 -7.26 -3.75 16.29
CA LEU A 84 -7.46 -5.10 16.80
C LEU A 84 -6.14 -5.81 17.05
N GLU A 85 -5.95 -6.29 18.27
CA GLU A 85 -4.87 -7.23 18.61
C GLU A 85 -5.27 -8.69 18.34
N THR A 86 -6.57 -9.00 18.39
CA THR A 86 -7.09 -10.35 18.18
C THR A 86 -8.36 -10.37 17.30
N TRP A 87 -8.57 -11.47 16.58
CA TRP A 87 -9.76 -11.74 15.79
C TRP A 87 -10.07 -13.25 15.81
N GLN A 88 -11.27 -13.63 16.27
CA GLN A 88 -11.66 -15.04 16.44
C GLN A 88 -10.60 -15.86 17.19
N ASP A 89 -10.12 -15.31 18.32
CA ASP A 89 -9.06 -15.88 19.18
C ASP A 89 -7.68 -16.05 18.50
N LEU A 90 -7.49 -15.52 17.29
CA LEU A 90 -6.20 -15.49 16.60
C LEU A 90 -5.54 -14.11 16.76
N PRO A 91 -4.21 -14.04 16.98
CA PRO A 91 -3.49 -12.77 16.98
C PRO A 91 -3.53 -12.15 15.58
N VAL A 92 -3.82 -10.85 15.52
CA VAL A 92 -3.81 -10.10 14.27
C VAL A 92 -2.37 -9.74 13.92
N VAL A 93 -1.98 -10.00 12.67
CA VAL A 93 -0.71 -9.50 12.13
C VAL A 93 -0.99 -8.32 11.22
N HIS A 94 -0.69 -7.13 11.72
CA HIS A 94 -0.78 -5.87 10.97
C HIS A 94 0.26 -5.78 9.86
N VAL A 95 0.08 -4.80 8.97
CA VAL A 95 1.01 -4.53 7.88
C VAL A 95 2.15 -3.66 8.42
N TRP A 96 3.37 -4.15 8.27
CA TRP A 96 4.62 -3.47 8.60
C TRP A 96 5.63 -3.74 7.47
N ASN A 97 5.42 -3.12 6.32
CA ASN A 97 6.25 -3.30 5.15
C ASN A 97 7.38 -2.27 5.17
N ASP A 98 8.59 -2.73 5.52
CA ASP A 98 9.83 -1.97 5.39
C ASP A 98 10.96 -2.89 4.88
N PRO A 99 11.50 -2.65 3.67
CA PRO A 99 11.13 -1.59 2.73
C PRO A 99 9.91 -1.96 1.86
N ALA A 100 9.24 -0.94 1.30
CA ALA A 100 8.23 -1.07 0.25
C ALA A 100 8.61 -0.18 -0.97
N ASN A 101 9.84 -0.34 -1.45
CA ASN A 101 10.47 0.54 -2.43
C ASN A 101 10.01 0.26 -3.87
N GLN A 102 10.09 1.25 -4.77
CA GLN A 102 9.79 1.08 -6.20
C GLN A 102 10.85 1.76 -7.07
N LYS A 103 11.18 1.14 -8.21
CA LYS A 103 11.97 1.77 -9.27
C LYS A 103 11.04 2.19 -10.39
N TRP A 104 11.09 3.45 -10.78
CA TRP A 104 10.29 4.01 -11.86
C TRP A 104 11.19 4.48 -12.99
N ARG A 105 10.87 4.02 -14.20
CA ARG A 105 11.42 4.50 -15.46
C ARG A 105 10.25 5.00 -16.32
N PRO A 106 10.43 5.94 -17.25
CA PRO A 106 9.34 6.45 -18.07
C PRO A 106 8.51 5.31 -18.69
N PHE A 107 7.22 5.31 -18.40
CA PHE A 107 6.25 4.35 -18.92
C PHE A 107 4.97 5.10 -19.27
N PRO A 108 4.10 4.54 -20.14
CA PRO A 108 2.84 5.18 -20.46
C PRO A 108 1.89 5.09 -19.24
N VAL A 109 2.03 6.02 -18.30
CA VAL A 109 1.18 6.08 -17.10
C VAL A 109 -0.28 6.23 -17.55
N PRO A 110 -1.17 5.27 -17.25
CA PRO A 110 -2.57 5.38 -17.60
C PRO A 110 -3.19 6.61 -16.91
N THR A 111 -3.82 7.47 -17.70
CA THR A 111 -4.49 8.68 -17.20
C THR A 111 -5.90 8.78 -17.75
N THR A 112 -6.81 9.29 -16.93
CA THR A 112 -8.17 9.66 -17.33
C THR A 112 -8.43 11.10 -16.93
N GLU A 113 -8.92 11.89 -17.89
CA GLU A 113 -9.29 13.28 -17.66
C GLU A 113 -10.70 13.36 -17.09
N LEU A 114 -10.83 13.85 -15.85
CA LEU A 114 -12.10 13.96 -15.11
C LEU A 114 -12.49 15.43 -14.93
N GLY A 115 -12.44 16.19 -16.02
CA GLY A 115 -12.65 17.64 -16.01
C GLY A 115 -11.47 18.38 -15.39
N GLY A 116 -11.67 18.94 -14.20
CA GLY A 116 -10.65 19.68 -13.44
C GLY A 116 -9.53 18.79 -12.88
N GLN A 117 -9.76 17.47 -12.78
CA GLN A 117 -8.80 16.52 -12.24
C GLN A 117 -8.21 15.60 -13.31
N VAL A 118 -6.97 15.18 -13.07
CA VAL A 118 -6.32 14.05 -13.74
C VAL A 118 -6.36 12.85 -12.78
N CYS A 119 -6.88 11.72 -13.25
CA CYS A 119 -6.82 10.44 -12.54
C CYS A 119 -5.71 9.59 -13.12
N PHE A 120 -4.69 9.25 -12.32
CA PHE A 120 -3.67 8.26 -12.65
C PHE A 120 -4.15 6.90 -12.15
N SER A 121 -4.20 5.90 -13.03
CA SER A 121 -4.62 4.55 -12.67
C SER A 121 -3.43 3.58 -12.76
N LEU A 122 -3.23 2.79 -11.71
CA LEU A 122 -2.20 1.75 -11.66
C LEU A 122 -2.85 0.42 -11.25
N GLU A 123 -2.95 -0.49 -12.21
CA GLU A 123 -3.46 -1.84 -12.02
C GLU A 123 -2.29 -2.82 -11.91
N ILE A 124 -2.20 -3.52 -10.77
CA ILE A 124 -1.09 -4.42 -10.44
C ILE A 124 -1.64 -5.83 -10.25
N PRO A 125 -1.74 -6.63 -11.34
CA PRO A 125 -2.03 -8.06 -11.22
C PRO A 125 -0.78 -8.79 -10.74
N LEU A 126 -0.82 -9.28 -9.51
CA LEU A 126 0.28 -10.02 -8.88
C LEU A 126 0.11 -11.52 -9.11
N ALA A 127 1.18 -12.17 -9.56
CA ALA A 127 1.29 -13.63 -9.64
C ALA A 127 2.77 -14.03 -9.51
N TYR A 128 3.17 -14.53 -8.33
CA TYR A 128 4.56 -14.91 -8.07
C TYR A 128 4.62 -16.08 -7.06
N PRO A 129 5.76 -16.79 -6.94
CA PRO A 129 5.93 -17.85 -5.96
C PRO A 129 5.60 -17.37 -4.55
N SER A 130 4.68 -18.05 -3.86
CA SER A 130 4.27 -17.67 -2.52
C SER A 130 5.46 -17.74 -1.56
N PRO A 131 5.71 -16.71 -0.75
CA PRO A 131 6.68 -16.78 0.34
C PRO A 131 6.33 -17.85 1.38
N LEU A 132 5.07 -18.31 1.40
CA LEU A 132 4.51 -19.32 2.28
C LEU A 132 4.11 -20.56 1.46
N PRO A 133 5.05 -21.45 1.10
CA PRO A 133 4.70 -22.67 0.36
C PRO A 133 3.80 -23.58 1.19
N VAL A 134 2.81 -24.22 0.56
CA VAL A 134 1.77 -25.02 1.24
C VAL A 134 2.38 -26.15 2.06
N ALA A 135 3.44 -26.78 1.56
CA ALA A 135 4.14 -27.85 2.26
C ALA A 135 4.70 -27.41 3.63
N GLN A 136 5.06 -26.13 3.80
CA GLN A 136 5.57 -25.58 5.06
C GLN A 136 4.46 -24.87 5.87
N TYR A 137 3.43 -24.36 5.20
CA TYR A 137 2.37 -23.53 5.79
C TYR A 137 0.95 -24.03 5.41
N PRO A 138 0.59 -25.29 5.69
CA PRO A 138 -0.65 -25.88 5.18
C PRO A 138 -1.92 -25.15 5.66
N VAL A 139 -1.87 -24.55 6.86
CA VAL A 139 -2.99 -23.79 7.45
C VAL A 139 -3.03 -22.33 7.01
N HIS A 140 -1.87 -21.75 6.65
CA HIS A 140 -1.70 -20.31 6.43
C HIS A 140 -1.52 -19.92 4.95
N SER A 141 -1.38 -20.91 4.06
CA SER A 141 -1.15 -20.69 2.65
C SER A 141 -2.37 -21.05 1.80
N SER A 142 -2.70 -20.18 0.85
CA SER A 142 -3.72 -20.43 -0.18
C SER A 142 -3.19 -21.14 -1.42
N GLY A 143 -1.89 -21.39 -1.50
CA GLY A 143 -1.25 -22.01 -2.65
C GLY A 143 0.22 -21.62 -2.77
N ASP A 144 0.97 -22.40 -3.58
CA ASP A 144 2.39 -22.13 -3.86
C ASP A 144 2.61 -20.92 -4.80
N THR A 145 1.53 -20.39 -5.37
CA THR A 145 1.54 -19.12 -6.11
C THR A 145 0.67 -18.11 -5.36
N TYR A 146 1.26 -17.01 -4.92
CA TYR A 146 0.50 -15.87 -4.42
C TYR A 146 -0.10 -15.12 -5.61
N LYS A 147 -1.41 -14.82 -5.51
CA LYS A 147 -2.13 -14.03 -6.50
C LYS A 147 -2.95 -12.96 -5.81
N ALA A 148 -2.86 -11.73 -6.28
CA ALA A 148 -3.70 -10.63 -5.83
C ALA A 148 -3.87 -9.62 -6.96
N LEU A 149 -4.86 -8.75 -6.84
CA LEU A 149 -5.05 -7.63 -7.73
C LEU A 149 -5.10 -6.36 -6.89
N GLU A 150 -4.21 -5.42 -7.17
CA GLU A 150 -4.26 -4.09 -6.59
C GLU A 150 -4.64 -3.07 -7.67
N LEU A 151 -5.58 -2.19 -7.33
CA LEU A 151 -6.14 -1.19 -8.22
C LEU A 151 -6.01 0.16 -7.52
N PHE A 152 -5.06 0.97 -7.96
CA PHE A 152 -4.85 2.31 -7.43
C PHE A 152 -5.40 3.36 -8.39
N GLN A 153 -6.02 4.38 -7.83
CA GLN A 153 -6.33 5.63 -8.51
C GLN A 153 -5.81 6.80 -7.68
N PHE A 154 -5.05 7.69 -8.31
CA PHE A 154 -4.60 8.94 -7.70
C PHE A 154 -5.19 10.11 -8.47
N PHE A 155 -5.77 11.07 -7.76
CA PHE A 155 -6.47 12.21 -8.34
C PHE A 155 -5.71 13.49 -7.95
N ALA A 156 -5.30 14.26 -8.94
CA ALA A 156 -4.66 15.56 -8.76
C ALA A 156 -5.33 16.62 -9.63
N ASP A 157 -5.30 17.88 -9.19
CA ASP A 157 -5.84 18.99 -9.96
C ASP A 157 -4.96 19.29 -11.18
N ARG A 158 -5.59 19.56 -12.33
CA ARG A 158 -4.88 19.86 -13.58
C ARG A 158 -4.05 21.14 -13.46
N THR A 159 -4.55 22.15 -12.75
CA THR A 159 -3.85 23.43 -12.58
C THR A 159 -2.60 23.28 -11.71
N ASP A 160 -2.66 22.47 -10.66
CA ASP A 160 -1.49 22.12 -9.84
C ASP A 160 -0.44 21.35 -10.66
N LEU A 161 -0.88 20.40 -11.49
CA LEU A 161 0.01 19.66 -12.39
C LEU A 161 0.64 20.54 -13.48
N ALA A 162 -0.02 21.60 -13.93
CA ALA A 162 0.56 22.58 -14.84
C ALA A 162 1.58 23.51 -14.16
N GLY A 163 1.51 23.64 -12.83
CA GLY A 163 2.42 24.47 -12.02
C GLY A 163 3.81 23.86 -11.83
N PRO A 164 4.76 24.65 -11.27
CA PRO A 164 6.15 24.23 -11.09
C PRO A 164 6.40 23.44 -9.78
N ALA A 165 5.42 23.38 -8.87
CA ALA A 165 5.60 22.85 -7.52
C ALA A 165 6.17 21.40 -7.52
N PRO A 166 7.12 21.06 -6.65
CA PRO A 166 7.78 19.75 -6.64
C PRO A 166 6.85 18.61 -6.22
N GLY A 167 5.78 18.90 -5.48
CA GLY A 167 4.68 17.99 -5.19
C GLY A 167 3.33 18.70 -5.38
N VAL A 168 2.26 17.93 -5.55
CA VAL A 168 0.88 18.47 -5.63
C VAL A 168 -0.02 17.78 -4.59
N PRO A 169 -1.07 18.46 -4.09
CA PRO A 169 -2.13 17.80 -3.34
C PRO A 169 -2.78 16.70 -4.17
N ALA A 170 -3.19 15.62 -3.50
CA ALA A 170 -3.81 14.50 -4.18
C ALA A 170 -4.70 13.68 -3.25
N THR A 171 -5.77 13.13 -3.80
CA THR A 171 -6.59 12.10 -3.16
C THR A 171 -6.35 10.76 -3.84
N MET A 172 -6.69 9.66 -3.17
CA MET A 172 -6.56 8.33 -3.75
C MET A 172 -7.72 7.40 -3.44
N SER A 173 -7.94 6.43 -4.32
CA SER A 173 -8.72 5.23 -4.09
C SER A 173 -7.81 4.03 -4.27
N TRP A 174 -7.96 3.03 -3.40
CA TRP A 174 -7.24 1.78 -3.50
C TRP A 174 -8.16 0.61 -3.22
N THR A 175 -8.20 -0.33 -4.15
CA THR A 175 -8.86 -1.62 -3.98
C THR A 175 -7.82 -2.73 -4.06
N ARG A 176 -7.90 -3.70 -3.14
CA ARG A 176 -7.13 -4.94 -3.25
C ARG A 176 -8.04 -6.14 -3.15
N MET A 177 -7.86 -7.09 -4.05
CA MET A 177 -8.45 -8.42 -3.96
C MET A 177 -7.32 -9.41 -3.67
N SER A 178 -7.42 -10.15 -2.58
CA SER A 178 -6.38 -11.10 -2.15
C SER A 178 -7.00 -12.38 -1.59
N PRO A 179 -6.21 -13.44 -1.38
CA PRO A 179 -6.61 -14.57 -0.54
C PRO A 179 -6.82 -14.12 0.91
N TRP A 180 -7.28 -15.05 1.74
CA TRP A 180 -7.25 -14.89 3.19
C TRP A 180 -5.83 -14.55 3.66
N LEU A 181 -5.73 -13.67 4.67
CA LEU A 181 -4.43 -13.33 5.24
C LEU A 181 -3.86 -14.54 5.98
N PRO A 182 -2.52 -14.73 6.00
CA PRO A 182 -1.93 -15.91 6.62
C PRO A 182 -2.33 -16.09 8.09
N TRP A 183 -2.36 -15.00 8.87
CA TRP A 183 -2.72 -15.01 10.29
C TRP A 183 -4.19 -15.40 10.55
N MET A 184 -5.06 -15.34 9.55
CA MET A 184 -6.46 -15.78 9.68
C MET A 184 -6.61 -17.30 9.69
N ALA A 185 -5.53 -18.07 9.46
CA ALA A 185 -5.51 -19.54 9.48
C ALA A 185 -6.56 -20.18 8.55
N ARG A 186 -6.84 -19.54 7.41
CA ARG A 186 -7.86 -19.94 6.41
C ARG A 186 -7.23 -20.26 5.05
N GLY A 187 -5.97 -20.69 5.01
CA GLY A 187 -5.18 -20.82 3.79
C GLY A 187 -5.92 -21.56 2.67
N GLN A 188 -6.31 -22.82 2.90
CA GLN A 188 -6.98 -23.65 1.90
C GLN A 188 -8.49 -23.39 1.77
N ALA A 189 -9.06 -22.46 2.55
CA ALA A 189 -10.49 -22.15 2.44
C ALA A 189 -10.76 -21.35 1.15
N PRO A 190 -11.83 -21.66 0.41
CA PRO A 190 -12.19 -20.88 -0.77
C PRO A 190 -12.55 -19.44 -0.37
N GLY A 191 -12.34 -18.52 -1.31
CA GLY A 191 -12.62 -17.10 -1.10
C GLY A 191 -11.39 -16.28 -0.73
N GLY A 192 -11.62 -15.14 -0.11
CA GLY A 192 -10.57 -14.21 0.26
C GLY A 192 -11.11 -12.87 0.72
N LEU A 193 -10.34 -11.81 0.47
CA LEU A 193 -10.60 -10.48 0.98
C LEU A 193 -10.65 -9.45 -0.14
N THR A 194 -11.56 -8.50 0.02
CA THR A 194 -11.66 -7.28 -0.78
C THR A 194 -11.46 -6.08 0.15
N PHE A 195 -10.36 -5.36 -0.06
CA PHE A 195 -10.05 -4.10 0.59
C PHE A 195 -10.61 -2.97 -0.28
N HIS A 196 -11.30 -2.01 0.32
CA HIS A 196 -11.77 -0.82 -0.39
C HIS A 196 -11.50 0.42 0.46
N CYS A 197 -10.47 1.16 0.05
CA CYS A 197 -9.90 2.26 0.80
C CYS A 197 -9.90 3.55 -0.02
N ARG A 198 -9.92 4.67 0.71
CA ARG A 198 -9.78 6.01 0.16
C ARG A 198 -8.83 6.80 1.03
N GLY A 199 -8.12 7.75 0.44
CA GLY A 199 -7.05 8.44 1.14
C GLY A 199 -6.66 9.75 0.49
N ARG A 200 -5.62 10.36 1.04
CA ARG A 200 -5.02 11.58 0.51
C ARG A 200 -3.55 11.70 0.87
N LYS A 201 -2.84 12.50 0.09
CA LYS A 201 -1.55 13.07 0.45
C LYS A 201 -1.75 14.07 1.58
N LEU A 202 -1.01 13.90 2.67
CA LEU A 202 -1.04 14.81 3.81
C LEU A 202 0.03 15.89 3.65
N GLY A 203 -0.17 17.05 4.29
CA GLY A 203 0.85 18.08 4.41
C GLY A 203 1.90 17.73 5.47
N SER A 204 1.56 16.89 6.45
CA SER A 204 2.51 16.34 7.40
C SER A 204 2.03 15.03 8.04
N TYR A 205 2.97 14.23 8.58
CA TYR A 205 2.64 13.05 9.38
C TYR A 205 1.72 13.38 10.58
N ALA A 206 1.78 14.59 11.13
CA ALA A 206 0.96 15.00 12.26
C ALA A 206 -0.56 14.99 11.97
N GLU A 207 -0.95 15.04 10.70
CA GLU A 207 -2.35 14.92 10.27
C GLU A 207 -2.88 13.47 10.29
N VAL A 208 -2.01 12.47 10.44
CA VAL A 208 -2.43 11.07 10.66
C VAL A 208 -3.22 11.00 11.97
N PRO A 209 -4.33 10.23 12.04
CA PRO A 209 -5.12 10.07 13.26
C PRO A 209 -4.25 9.73 14.47
N GLU A 210 -4.52 10.40 15.60
CA GLU A 210 -3.69 10.31 16.81
C GLU A 210 -3.54 8.88 17.31
N ARG A 211 -4.61 8.08 17.32
CA ARG A 211 -4.58 6.65 17.68
C ARG A 211 -3.53 5.89 16.88
N THR A 212 -3.49 6.11 15.58
CA THR A 212 -2.56 5.44 14.66
C THR A 212 -1.13 5.91 14.87
N ARG A 213 -0.91 7.22 15.06
CA ARG A 213 0.41 7.75 15.40
C ARG A 213 0.94 7.22 16.73
N ALA A 214 0.09 7.13 17.75
CA ALA A 214 0.44 6.60 19.05
C ALA A 214 0.81 5.12 18.97
N TYR A 215 0.03 4.33 18.22
CA TYR A 215 0.30 2.91 17.99
C TYR A 215 1.65 2.67 17.29
N ILE A 216 1.97 3.50 16.30
CA ILE A 216 3.25 3.48 15.58
C ILE A 216 4.39 3.89 16.52
N ALA A 217 4.24 4.98 17.27
CA ALA A 217 5.29 5.46 18.17
C ALA A 217 5.66 4.45 19.27
N ASP A 218 4.68 3.68 19.74
CA ASP A 218 4.86 2.65 20.78
C ASP A 218 5.59 1.39 20.27
N ARG A 219 5.34 0.97 19.01
CA ARG A 219 5.84 -0.32 18.48
C ARG A 219 6.95 -0.17 17.46
N HIS A 220 6.78 0.71 16.49
CA HIS A 220 7.60 0.83 15.29
C HIS A 220 7.74 2.30 14.86
N PRO A 221 8.39 3.16 15.67
CA PRO A 221 8.47 4.60 15.42
C PRO A 221 9.12 4.97 14.09
N GLU A 222 9.92 4.07 13.50
CA GLU A 222 10.53 4.24 12.18
C GLU A 222 9.51 4.44 11.04
N PHE A 223 8.26 3.99 11.20
CA PHE A 223 7.18 4.19 10.22
C PHE A 223 6.60 5.61 10.22
N ALA A 224 7.07 6.50 11.09
CA ALA A 224 6.80 7.93 11.00
C ALA A 224 7.66 8.64 9.93
N HIS A 225 8.69 7.97 9.40
CA HIS A 225 9.69 8.54 8.49
C HIS A 225 9.92 7.66 7.26
N ALA A 226 10.27 8.29 6.14
CA ALA A 226 10.66 7.55 4.95
C ALA A 226 12.07 6.96 5.13
N PRO A 227 12.43 5.88 4.42
CA PRO A 227 13.82 5.45 4.36
C PRO A 227 14.71 6.52 3.70
N GLU A 228 15.94 6.66 4.19
CA GLU A 228 16.94 7.58 3.60
C GLU A 228 17.75 6.92 2.48
N ALA A 229 17.83 5.59 2.45
CA ALA A 229 18.60 4.81 1.51
C ALA A 229 17.79 3.65 0.94
N TRP A 230 18.13 3.25 -0.29
CA TRP A 230 17.57 2.06 -0.92
C TRP A 230 17.95 0.80 -0.15
N SER A 231 16.96 -0.06 0.10
CA SER A 231 17.14 -1.40 0.64
C SER A 231 16.21 -2.38 -0.09
N GLU A 232 16.60 -3.64 -0.11
CA GLU A 232 15.87 -4.74 -0.75
C GLU A 232 16.22 -6.07 -0.07
N PRO A 233 15.39 -7.13 -0.19
CA PRO A 233 14.11 -7.18 -0.90
C PRO A 233 13.01 -6.37 -0.19
N ASN A 234 11.96 -6.03 -0.93
CA ASN A 234 10.74 -5.47 -0.33
C ASN A 234 10.08 -6.48 0.62
N GLU A 235 9.55 -5.95 1.72
CA GLU A 235 8.72 -6.66 2.68
C GLU A 235 7.25 -6.59 2.24
N THR A 236 6.52 -7.67 2.51
CA THR A 236 5.09 -7.83 2.24
C THR A 236 4.42 -8.44 3.46
N SER A 237 3.08 -8.40 3.53
CA SER A 237 2.36 -9.06 4.62
C SER A 237 2.65 -10.58 4.71
N TRP A 238 3.02 -11.23 3.60
CA TRP A 238 3.36 -12.66 3.57
C TRP A 238 4.79 -12.94 4.06
N THR A 239 5.77 -12.16 3.60
CA THR A 239 7.16 -12.30 4.05
C THR A 239 7.30 -11.88 5.52
N TYR A 240 6.53 -10.87 5.97
CA TYR A 240 6.53 -10.44 7.37
C TYR A 240 5.93 -11.52 8.26
N PHE A 241 4.81 -12.12 7.84
CA PHE A 241 4.24 -13.28 8.54
C PHE A 241 5.24 -14.43 8.63
N ARG A 242 5.94 -14.77 7.54
CA ARG A 242 7.00 -15.80 7.54
C ARG A 242 8.11 -15.47 8.54
N ARG A 243 8.51 -14.21 8.65
CA ARG A 243 9.56 -13.76 9.58
C ARG A 243 9.14 -13.98 11.04
N LEU A 244 7.87 -13.74 11.36
CA LEU A 244 7.31 -13.99 12.70
C LEU A 244 7.08 -15.48 12.97
N HIS A 245 6.81 -16.26 11.92
CA HIS A 245 6.48 -17.68 11.97
C HIS A 245 7.39 -18.49 11.05
N PRO A 246 8.69 -18.63 11.37
CA PRO A 246 9.61 -19.39 10.53
C PRO A 246 9.16 -20.86 10.42
N PRO A 247 9.46 -21.53 9.29
CA PRO A 247 9.08 -22.94 9.12
C PRO A 247 9.84 -23.77 10.17
N ARG A 248 9.14 -24.75 10.75
CA ARG A 248 9.74 -25.70 11.69
C ARG A 248 10.58 -26.75 10.98
#